data_AF-K7FNR4-F1
#
_entry.id   AF-K7FNR4-F1
#
_cell.length_a   1.000
_cell.length_b   1.000
_cell.length_c   1.000
_cell.angle_alpha   90.00
_cell.angle_beta   90.00
_cell.angle_gamma   90.00
#
_symmetry.space_group_name_H-M   'P 1'
#
loop_
_entity.id
_entity.type
_entity.pdbx_description
1 polymer ?
#
loop_
_entity_poly.entity_id
_entity_poly.type
_entity_poly.pdbx_seq_one_letter_code
_entity_poly.pdbx_strand_id
1 'polypeptide(L)'
;MSEEQNQDTMATEELQAVIQRCQILEEQDFKGEDFNLFQVACQKCLEEGYVQEVLQVIQNEKNKVIVKSMGWNLVCPLVRCILSYKQEDEKREHCLKILNQLVQLCNPKELLLGLLERIEQTSGEQISQTILLLLQPLQTVLLKLHSKKSYSVGLSLSTISNQLSLLPVPYTKEQIREDKLGLCQCCSAVVDFAKPFVDQVVKNMDASTESDGKELKQELLKFCLKSFKYPLLIAQLDQLHEDIEEDPLRHFAAEILGILIDIGELIPTMFSYRGSRSQNWDNQDFLNEDRKHSADSLACLSYLVFVQCIGIDCFPMVFSPSYLLQCNMTHIELLLKRTEESVLTKGLVSFLFFK
;
A
#
# COMPACT_ATOMS: atom_id res chain seq x y z
N MET A 1 25.26 38.40 8.48
CA MET A 1 26.20 37.69 9.39
C MET A 1 25.72 37.67 10.84
N SER A 2 25.14 38.74 11.39
CA SER A 2 24.67 38.75 12.79
C SER A 2 23.21 38.30 13.00
N GLU A 3 22.40 38.25 11.94
CA GLU A 3 20.97 37.88 12.03
C GLU A 3 20.74 36.37 11.82
N GLU A 4 21.45 35.73 10.88
CA GLU A 4 21.40 34.26 10.68
C GLU A 4 21.90 33.50 11.92
N GLN A 5 23.05 33.90 12.50
CA GLN A 5 23.58 33.29 13.72
C GLN A 5 22.70 33.50 14.97
N ASN A 6 21.83 34.51 15.00
CA ASN A 6 20.91 34.75 16.11
C ASN A 6 19.59 33.97 15.97
N GLN A 7 19.17 33.67 14.74
CA GLN A 7 18.05 32.76 14.49
C GLN A 7 18.47 31.30 14.71
N ASP A 8 19.71 30.95 14.37
CA ASP A 8 20.31 29.62 14.51
C ASP A 8 20.27 29.03 15.94
N THR A 9 20.40 29.85 16.98
CA THR A 9 20.29 29.43 18.39
C THR A 9 18.84 29.32 18.88
N MET A 10 17.89 30.01 18.25
CA MET A 10 16.56 30.20 18.80
C MET A 10 15.69 28.95 18.68
N ALA A 11 15.73 28.25 17.55
CA ALA A 11 14.91 27.05 17.32
C ALA A 11 15.36 25.87 18.20
N THR A 12 16.67 25.69 18.39
CA THR A 12 17.23 24.65 19.26
C THR A 12 16.98 24.93 20.74
N GLU A 13 17.04 26.20 21.16
CA GLU A 13 16.66 26.62 22.51
C GLU A 13 15.15 26.44 22.78
N GLU A 14 14.29 26.77 21.80
CA GLU A 14 12.84 26.52 21.88
C GLU A 14 12.55 25.02 22.04
N LEU A 15 13.21 24.16 21.24
CA LEU A 15 13.06 22.71 21.36
C LEU A 15 13.49 22.20 22.74
N GLN A 16 14.63 22.65 23.25
CA GLN A 16 15.10 22.26 24.58
C GLN A 16 14.14 22.71 25.69
N ALA A 17 13.59 23.92 25.60
CA ALA A 17 12.62 24.43 26.56
C ALA A 17 11.32 23.60 26.57
N VAL A 18 10.81 23.21 25.40
CA VAL A 18 9.63 22.34 25.28
C VAL A 18 9.92 20.96 25.87
N ILE A 19 11.08 20.37 25.56
CA ILE A 19 11.47 19.06 26.11
C ILE A 19 11.58 19.10 27.64
N GLN A 20 12.23 20.12 28.20
CA GLN A 20 12.36 20.26 29.66
C GLN A 20 10.99 20.41 30.34
N ARG A 21 10.06 21.16 29.74
CA ARG A 21 8.69 21.26 30.22
C ARG A 21 7.97 19.91 30.18
N CYS A 22 8.07 19.17 29.08
CA CYS A 22 7.43 17.86 28.92
C CYS A 22 8.06 16.77 29.81
N GLN A 23 9.34 16.87 30.17
CA GLN A 23 10.01 15.94 31.07
C GLN A 23 9.48 15.98 32.51
N ILE A 24 8.86 17.10 32.92
CA ILE A 24 8.31 17.28 34.26
C ILE A 24 6.92 16.62 34.38
N LEU A 25 6.24 16.40 33.26
CA LEU A 25 4.87 15.88 33.21
C LEU A 25 4.85 14.36 33.09
N GLU A 26 3.82 13.73 33.65
CA GLU A 26 3.55 12.30 33.41
C GLU A 26 2.77 12.11 32.10
N GLU A 27 2.81 10.90 31.54
CA GLU A 27 2.16 10.55 30.25
C GLU A 27 0.66 10.90 30.21
N GLN A 28 -0.02 10.86 31.36
CA GLN A 28 -1.45 11.11 31.48
C GLN A 28 -1.80 12.61 31.53
N ASP A 29 -0.81 13.47 31.80
CA ASP A 29 -1.01 14.90 31.98
C ASP A 29 -0.73 15.72 30.71
N PHE A 30 -0.30 15.07 29.63
CA PHE A 30 -0.04 15.73 28.36
C PHE A 30 -1.32 16.31 27.76
N LYS A 31 -1.30 17.62 27.47
CA LYS A 31 -2.42 18.33 26.84
C LYS A 31 -2.16 18.48 25.35
N GLY A 32 -3.24 18.63 24.56
CA GLY A 32 -3.15 18.87 23.11
C GLY A 32 -2.21 20.02 22.71
N GLU A 33 -2.07 21.04 23.56
CA GLU A 33 -1.11 22.14 23.39
C GLU A 33 0.35 21.64 23.40
N ASP A 34 0.70 20.70 24.28
CA ASP A 34 2.05 20.18 24.40
C ASP A 34 2.42 19.34 23.15
N PHE A 35 1.47 18.61 22.56
CA PHE A 35 1.66 17.91 21.28
C PHE A 35 1.98 18.88 20.15
N ASN A 36 1.23 20.00 20.06
CA ASN A 36 1.44 21.01 19.02
C ASN A 36 2.77 21.75 19.21
N LEU A 37 3.09 22.15 20.44
CA LEU A 37 4.36 22.81 20.75
C LEU A 37 5.56 21.92 20.41
N PHE A 38 5.49 20.63 20.75
CA PHE A 38 6.52 19.67 20.40
C PHE A 38 6.68 19.51 18.87
N GLN A 39 5.56 19.38 18.15
CA GLN A 39 5.57 19.28 16.69
C GLN A 39 6.17 20.52 16.04
N VAL A 40 5.73 21.72 16.42
CA VAL A 40 6.19 22.99 15.84
C VAL A 40 7.67 23.22 16.10
N ALA A 41 8.14 22.99 17.34
CA ALA A 41 9.55 23.18 17.68
C ALA A 41 10.46 22.22 16.90
N CYS A 42 10.08 20.94 16.82
CA CYS A 42 10.83 19.96 16.02
C CYS A 42 10.76 20.26 14.52
N GLN A 43 9.61 20.68 14.01
CA GLN A 43 9.44 21.03 12.60
C GLN A 43 10.35 22.20 12.21
N LYS A 44 10.40 23.27 13.02
CA LYS A 44 11.33 24.40 12.80
C LYS A 44 12.78 23.91 12.75
N CYS A 45 13.19 23.08 13.72
CA CYS A 45 14.54 22.52 13.73
C CYS A 45 14.84 21.71 12.47
N LEU A 46 13.89 20.90 12.00
CA LEU A 46 14.05 20.11 10.77
C LEU A 46 14.12 20.98 9.51
N GLU A 47 13.34 22.06 9.44
CA GLU A 47 13.32 23.00 8.31
C GLU A 47 14.60 23.85 8.24
N GLU A 48 15.12 24.26 9.39
CA GLU A 48 16.38 25.02 9.51
C GLU A 48 17.63 24.12 9.36
N GLY A 49 17.45 22.79 9.36
CA GLY A 49 18.53 21.82 9.10
C GLY A 49 19.25 21.28 10.33
N TYR A 50 18.72 21.55 11.53
CA TYR A 50 19.15 21.01 12.84
C TYR A 50 18.66 19.58 13.07
N VAL A 51 18.88 18.70 12.07
CA VAL A 51 18.41 17.31 12.10
C VAL A 51 19.17 16.50 13.15
N GLN A 52 20.45 16.82 13.38
CA GLN A 52 21.29 16.09 14.33
C GLN A 52 20.83 16.33 15.77
N GLU A 53 20.43 17.55 16.10
CA GLU A 53 19.92 17.95 17.41
C GLU A 53 18.59 17.25 17.70
N VAL A 54 17.68 17.20 16.72
CA VAL A 54 16.42 16.45 16.82
C VAL A 54 16.71 14.96 17.02
N LEU A 55 17.67 14.39 16.31
CA LEU A 55 18.06 12.99 16.50
C LEU A 55 18.61 12.74 17.92
N GLN A 56 19.44 13.63 18.46
CA GLN A 56 19.97 13.51 19.82
C GLN A 56 18.84 13.56 20.87
N VAL A 57 17.86 14.44 20.69
CA VAL A 57 16.67 14.54 21.55
C VAL A 57 15.89 13.24 21.53
N ILE A 58 15.69 12.64 20.36
CA ILE A 58 14.90 11.40 20.20
C ILE A 58 15.65 10.17 20.75
N GLN A 59 16.98 10.12 20.60
CA GLN A 59 17.81 9.04 21.14
C GLN A 59 18.00 9.10 22.66
N ASN A 60 17.70 10.23 23.29
CA ASN A 60 17.88 10.38 24.72
C ASN A 60 16.85 9.55 25.50
N GLU A 61 17.35 8.62 26.31
CA GLU A 61 16.57 7.74 27.18
C GLU A 61 15.58 8.49 28.08
N LYS A 62 15.92 9.71 28.52
CA LYS A 62 15.04 10.54 29.36
C LYS A 62 13.78 11.00 28.62
N ASN A 63 13.83 11.05 27.28
CA ASN A 63 12.74 11.54 26.45
C ASN A 63 11.85 10.41 25.93
N LYS A 64 12.10 9.15 26.30
CA LYS A 64 11.36 8.00 25.79
C LYS A 64 9.85 8.11 25.94
N VAL A 65 9.38 8.61 27.08
CA VAL A 65 7.94 8.79 27.34
C VAL A 65 7.34 9.83 26.38
N ILE A 66 8.04 10.95 26.19
CA ILE A 66 7.63 12.02 25.26
C ILE A 66 7.58 11.49 23.83
N VAL A 67 8.64 10.80 23.39
CA VAL A 67 8.72 10.25 22.03
C VAL A 67 7.66 9.17 21.83
N LYS A 68 7.41 8.32 22.83
CA LYS A 68 6.39 7.27 22.76
C LYS A 68 4.99 7.84 22.50
N SER A 69 4.64 8.94 23.14
CA SER A 69 3.30 9.54 23.09
C SER A 69 3.16 10.61 22.00
N MET A 70 4.19 11.42 21.74
CA MET A 70 4.13 12.58 20.84
C MET A 70 4.93 12.42 19.55
N GLY A 71 5.81 11.42 19.47
CA GLY A 71 6.76 11.28 18.36
C GLY A 71 6.11 11.06 16.99
N TRP A 72 4.88 10.54 16.95
CA TRP A 72 4.14 10.33 15.70
C TRP A 72 3.82 11.64 14.97
N ASN A 73 3.72 12.78 15.67
CA ASN A 73 3.50 14.09 15.07
C ASN A 73 4.66 14.54 14.15
N LEU A 74 5.84 13.93 14.30
CA LEU A 74 7.02 14.27 13.52
C LEU A 74 7.05 13.56 12.16
N VAL A 75 6.20 12.56 11.92
CA VAL A 75 6.20 11.78 10.66
C VAL A 75 6.03 12.69 9.45
N CYS A 76 5.03 13.58 9.48
CA CYS A 76 4.74 14.46 8.35
C CYS A 76 5.90 15.43 8.03
N PRO A 77 6.43 16.21 9.01
CA PRO A 77 7.63 17.03 8.80
C PRO A 77 8.84 16.24 8.32
N LEU A 78 9.12 15.08 8.93
CA LEU A 78 10.29 14.26 8.58
C LEU A 78 10.24 13.75 7.14
N VAL A 79 9.08 13.25 6.70
CA VAL A 79 8.93 12.76 5.32
C VAL A 79 9.14 13.90 4.32
N ARG A 80 8.65 15.12 4.61
CA ARG A 80 8.91 16.29 3.75
C ARG A 80 10.41 16.59 3.65
N CYS A 81 11.13 16.56 4.77
CA CYS A 81 12.59 16.77 4.78
C CYS A 81 13.35 15.65 4.04
N ILE A 82 12.96 14.38 4.22
CA ILE A 82 13.60 13.25 3.52
C ILE A 82 13.46 13.40 2.00
N LEU A 83 12.29 13.87 1.53
CA LEU A 83 12.01 14.06 0.11
C LEU A 83 12.65 15.33 -0.47
N SER A 84 12.94 16.35 0.35
CA SER A 84 13.62 17.56 -0.11
C SER A 84 15.14 17.39 -0.22
N TYR A 85 15.74 16.51 0.58
CA TYR A 85 17.17 16.23 0.55
C TYR A 85 17.57 15.25 -0.56
N LYS A 86 18.75 15.49 -1.15
CA LYS A 86 19.36 14.58 -2.13
C LYS A 86 19.74 13.24 -1.46
N GLN A 87 19.87 12.18 -2.25
CA GLN A 87 20.16 10.84 -1.73
C GLN A 87 21.46 10.77 -0.90
N GLU A 88 22.49 11.52 -1.30
CA GLU A 88 23.82 11.52 -0.67
C GLU A 88 23.97 12.52 0.49
N ASP A 89 22.89 13.19 0.89
CA ASP A 89 22.94 14.20 1.96
C ASP A 89 22.99 13.51 3.33
N GLU A 90 24.00 13.85 4.15
CA GLU A 90 24.09 13.37 5.53
C GLU A 90 22.81 13.69 6.31
N LYS A 91 22.17 14.84 6.06
CA LYS A 91 20.91 15.22 6.72
C LYS A 91 19.77 14.24 6.41
N ARG A 92 19.73 13.68 5.20
CA ARG A 92 18.77 12.64 4.82
C ARG A 92 18.98 11.37 5.63
N GLU A 93 20.23 10.95 5.82
CA GLU A 93 20.57 9.79 6.63
C GLU A 93 20.13 9.98 8.09
N HIS A 94 20.34 11.18 8.65
CA HIS A 94 19.86 11.53 9.98
C HIS A 94 18.33 11.50 10.08
N CYS A 95 17.60 12.04 9.09
CA CYS A 95 16.14 11.95 9.05
C CYS A 95 15.63 10.50 8.98
N LEU A 96 16.29 9.63 8.19
CA LEU A 96 15.94 8.20 8.12
C LEU A 96 16.21 7.49 9.46
N LYS A 97 17.31 7.83 10.15
CA LYS A 97 17.57 7.34 11.51
C LYS A 97 16.49 7.79 12.49
N ILE A 98 16.04 9.04 12.41
CA ILE A 98 14.92 9.53 13.22
C ILE A 98 13.66 8.71 12.95
N LEU A 99 13.27 8.55 11.68
CA LEU A 99 12.07 7.79 11.29
C LEU A 99 12.11 6.36 11.84
N ASN A 100 13.27 5.68 11.73
CA ASN A 100 13.46 4.35 12.29
C ASN A 100 13.30 4.32 13.81
N GLN A 101 13.81 5.32 14.54
CA GLN A 101 13.63 5.41 15.99
C GLN A 101 12.15 5.62 16.37
N LEU A 102 11.42 6.45 15.62
CA LEU A 102 9.98 6.65 15.84
C LEU A 102 9.20 5.34 15.66
N VAL A 103 9.50 4.55 14.62
CA VAL A 103 8.90 3.22 14.41
C VAL A 103 9.15 2.27 15.58
N GLN A 104 10.29 2.38 16.26
CA GLN A 104 10.61 1.55 17.40
C GLN A 104 9.93 2.00 18.70
N LEU A 105 9.88 3.32 18.95
CA LEU A 105 9.50 3.87 20.25
C LEU A 105 8.04 4.33 20.36
N CYS A 106 7.43 4.79 19.26
CA CYS A 106 6.07 5.37 19.28
C CYS A 106 4.98 4.33 19.51
N ASN A 107 3.83 4.80 20.01
CA ASN A 107 2.60 4.01 20.05
C ASN A 107 2.20 3.58 18.62
N PRO A 108 2.09 2.28 18.33
CA PRO A 108 1.84 1.80 16.97
C PRO A 108 0.49 2.23 16.40
N LYS A 109 -0.52 2.49 17.23
CA LYS A 109 -1.85 2.91 16.75
C LYS A 109 -1.83 4.33 16.18
N GLU A 110 -1.24 5.26 16.90
CA GLU A 110 -1.13 6.66 16.48
C GLU A 110 -0.12 6.80 15.33
N LEU A 111 1.00 6.07 15.41
CA LEU A 111 2.00 6.07 14.36
C LEU A 111 1.45 5.52 13.04
N LEU A 112 0.63 4.46 13.08
CA LEU A 112 -0.06 3.94 11.89
C LEU A 112 -0.88 5.05 11.21
N LEU A 113 -1.70 5.78 11.98
CA LEU A 113 -2.54 6.85 11.45
C LEU A 113 -1.71 7.98 10.85
N GLY A 114 -0.64 8.42 11.52
CA GLY A 114 0.26 9.45 11.00
C GLY A 114 0.97 9.05 9.69
N LEU A 115 1.36 7.77 9.56
CA LEU A 115 1.92 7.24 8.32
C LEU A 115 0.88 7.21 7.19
N LEU A 116 -0.33 6.73 7.47
CA LEU A 116 -1.41 6.66 6.48
C LEU A 116 -1.89 8.04 6.03
N GLU A 117 -2.03 8.99 6.95
CA GLU A 117 -2.35 10.38 6.65
C GLU A 117 -1.32 10.98 5.68
N ARG A 118 -0.04 10.71 5.91
CA ARG A 118 1.02 11.20 5.01
C ARG A 118 0.92 10.60 3.61
N ILE A 119 0.61 9.31 3.49
CA ILE A 119 0.38 8.65 2.20
C ILE A 119 -0.84 9.28 1.50
N GLU A 120 -1.93 9.49 2.23
CA GLU A 120 -3.18 10.02 1.68
C GLU A 120 -3.08 11.48 1.22
N GLN A 121 -2.35 12.32 1.96
CA GLN A 121 -2.17 13.74 1.63
C GLN A 121 -1.19 13.99 0.47
N THR A 122 -0.39 13.00 0.11
CA THR A 122 0.60 13.15 -0.96
C THR A 122 -0.08 13.18 -2.32
N SER A 123 0.36 14.06 -3.21
CA SER A 123 -0.22 14.22 -4.54
C SER A 123 0.86 14.51 -5.58
N GLY A 124 0.53 14.27 -6.85
CA GLY A 124 1.42 14.52 -7.99
C GLY A 124 2.61 13.55 -8.06
N GLU A 125 3.78 14.07 -8.44
CA GLU A 125 4.98 13.27 -8.73
C GLU A 125 5.62 12.63 -7.48
N GLN A 126 5.24 13.05 -6.27
CA GLN A 126 5.81 12.53 -5.02
C GLN A 126 5.09 11.31 -4.45
N ILE A 127 3.98 10.88 -5.06
CA ILE A 127 3.17 9.74 -4.58
C ILE A 127 4.06 8.49 -4.46
N SER A 128 4.76 8.12 -5.54
CA SER A 128 5.60 6.91 -5.55
C SER A 128 6.73 6.97 -4.53
N GLN A 129 7.45 8.09 -4.48
CA GLN A 129 8.55 8.29 -3.53
C GLN A 129 8.08 8.17 -2.08
N THR A 130 6.89 8.70 -1.77
CA THR A 130 6.32 8.65 -0.42
C THR A 130 5.85 7.25 -0.07
N ILE A 131 5.18 6.55 -0.99
CA ILE A 131 4.78 5.15 -0.80
C ILE A 131 6.03 4.30 -0.54
N LEU A 132 7.01 4.33 -1.45
CA LEU A 132 8.24 3.54 -1.34
C LEU A 132 9.00 3.80 -0.03
N LEU A 133 9.06 5.06 0.42
CA LEU A 133 9.71 5.42 1.68
C LEU A 133 8.96 4.85 2.90
N LEU A 134 7.63 4.85 2.87
CA LEU A 134 6.81 4.54 4.04
C LEU A 134 6.35 3.08 4.13
N LEU A 135 6.49 2.27 3.08
CA LEU A 135 6.07 0.86 3.10
C LEU A 135 6.74 0.05 4.21
N GLN A 136 8.08 0.14 4.36
CA GLN A 136 8.80 -0.62 5.38
C GLN A 136 8.48 -0.15 6.82
N PRO A 137 8.46 1.17 7.13
CA PRO A 137 7.97 1.68 8.40
C PRO A 137 6.55 1.19 8.71
N LEU A 138 5.65 1.29 7.74
CA LEU A 138 4.25 0.88 7.89
C LEU A 138 4.12 -0.62 8.17
N GLN A 139 4.86 -1.47 7.44
CA GLN A 139 4.87 -2.91 7.66
C GLN A 139 5.33 -3.25 9.07
N THR A 140 6.40 -2.60 9.54
CA THR A 140 6.94 -2.81 10.88
C THR A 140 5.93 -2.44 11.96
N VAL A 141 5.22 -1.31 11.80
CA VAL A 141 4.17 -0.88 12.73
C VAL A 141 3.00 -1.86 12.74
N LEU A 142 2.55 -2.31 11.57
CA LEU A 142 1.46 -3.30 11.45
C LEU A 142 1.82 -4.65 12.06
N LEU A 143 3.07 -5.09 11.95
CA LEU A 143 3.54 -6.32 12.59
C LEU A 143 3.61 -6.21 14.12
N LYS A 144 3.83 -5.01 14.66
CA LYS A 144 3.82 -4.72 16.11
C LYS A 144 2.40 -4.59 16.70
N LEU A 145 1.36 -4.48 15.87
CA LEU A 145 -0.01 -4.35 16.36
C LEU A 145 -0.56 -5.70 16.84
N HIS A 146 -1.02 -5.72 18.09
CA HIS A 146 -1.65 -6.90 18.72
C HIS A 146 -3.18 -6.92 18.58
N SER A 147 -3.82 -5.79 18.32
CA SER A 147 -5.28 -5.66 18.29
C SER A 147 -5.75 -5.09 16.95
N LYS A 148 -6.83 -5.64 16.38
CA LYS A 148 -7.44 -5.17 15.11
C LYS A 148 -6.44 -5.15 13.94
N LYS A 149 -5.49 -6.09 13.92
CA LYS A 149 -4.43 -6.15 12.92
C LYS A 149 -4.99 -6.28 11.52
N SER A 150 -5.95 -7.18 11.30
CA SER A 150 -6.62 -7.40 10.02
C SER A 150 -7.23 -6.12 9.46
N TYR A 151 -8.01 -5.40 10.28
CA TYR A 151 -8.57 -4.11 9.90
C TYR A 151 -7.49 -3.07 9.56
N SER A 152 -6.43 -2.96 10.36
CA SER A 152 -5.32 -2.04 10.09
C SER A 152 -4.55 -2.36 8.81
N VAL A 153 -4.37 -3.65 8.49
CA VAL A 153 -3.77 -4.09 7.22
C VAL A 153 -4.68 -3.74 6.05
N GLY A 154 -5.99 -4.04 6.15
CA GLY A 154 -6.97 -3.70 5.13
C GLY A 154 -7.05 -2.19 4.86
N LEU A 155 -7.09 -1.38 5.92
CA LEU A 155 -7.04 0.07 5.80
C LEU A 155 -5.76 0.54 5.08
N SER A 156 -4.60 -0.01 5.47
CA SER A 156 -3.32 0.34 4.86
C SER A 156 -3.25 0.01 3.37
N LEU A 157 -3.62 -1.22 3.01
CA LEU A 157 -3.67 -1.67 1.61
C LEU A 157 -4.66 -0.83 0.81
N SER A 158 -5.83 -0.53 1.37
CA SER A 158 -6.84 0.31 0.72
C SER A 158 -6.33 1.72 0.45
N THR A 159 -5.70 2.38 1.44
CA THR A 159 -5.14 3.73 1.28
C THR A 159 -4.03 3.75 0.24
N ILE A 160 -3.12 2.77 0.26
CA ILE A 160 -2.04 2.64 -0.73
C ILE A 160 -2.63 2.42 -2.13
N SER A 161 -3.57 1.49 -2.30
CA SER A 161 -4.22 1.24 -3.60
C SER A 161 -4.95 2.46 -4.14
N ASN A 162 -5.62 3.23 -3.27
CA ASN A 162 -6.28 4.46 -3.67
C ASN A 162 -5.28 5.50 -4.19
N GLN A 163 -4.12 5.65 -3.53
CA GLN A 163 -3.06 6.55 -3.98
C GLN A 163 -2.40 6.07 -5.28
N LEU A 164 -2.15 4.77 -5.42
CA LEU A 164 -1.64 4.19 -6.67
C LEU A 164 -2.59 4.42 -7.84
N SER A 165 -3.90 4.40 -7.60
CA SER A 165 -4.90 4.65 -8.65
C SER A 165 -4.86 6.06 -9.26
N LEU A 166 -4.16 7.00 -8.60
CA LEU A 166 -3.94 8.35 -9.12
C LEU A 166 -2.78 8.44 -10.10
N LEU A 167 -1.89 7.43 -10.13
CA LEU A 167 -0.78 7.38 -11.07
C LEU A 167 -1.30 6.92 -12.46
N PRO A 168 -0.71 7.37 -13.57
CA PRO A 168 -1.06 6.85 -14.89
C PRO A 168 -0.38 5.50 -15.13
N VAL A 169 -1.08 4.59 -15.81
CA VAL A 169 -0.53 3.30 -16.23
C VAL A 169 0.36 3.51 -17.47
N PRO A 170 1.62 3.05 -17.47
CA PRO A 170 2.47 3.14 -18.65
C PRO A 170 1.97 2.20 -19.76
N TYR A 171 2.02 2.66 -21.00
CA TYR A 171 1.53 1.92 -22.18
C TYR A 171 2.65 1.49 -23.12
N THR A 172 3.71 2.31 -23.26
CA THR A 172 4.83 1.99 -24.16
C THR A 172 6.01 1.39 -23.39
N LYS A 173 6.87 0.66 -24.10
CA LYS A 173 8.08 0.07 -23.52
C LYS A 173 9.02 1.14 -22.95
N GLU A 174 9.12 2.32 -23.56
CA GLU A 174 9.91 3.41 -22.98
C GLU A 174 9.30 3.90 -21.67
N GLN A 175 7.98 4.07 -21.60
CA GLN A 175 7.31 4.50 -20.37
C GLN A 175 7.46 3.49 -19.24
N ILE A 176 7.40 2.18 -19.54
CA ILE A 176 7.61 1.11 -18.56
C ILE A 176 9.05 1.12 -18.06
N ARG A 177 10.04 1.31 -18.95
CA ARG A 177 11.47 1.36 -18.59
C ARG A 177 11.84 2.60 -17.80
N GLU A 178 11.33 3.76 -18.19
CA GLU A 178 11.60 5.01 -17.48
C GLU A 178 10.87 5.05 -16.13
N ASP A 179 9.68 4.46 -16.05
CA ASP A 179 8.77 4.46 -14.90
C ASP A 179 8.78 5.81 -14.17
N LYS A 180 8.64 6.90 -14.94
CA LYS A 180 8.89 8.28 -14.46
C LYS A 180 8.11 8.62 -13.19
N LEU A 181 6.89 8.11 -13.09
CA LEU A 181 6.00 8.34 -11.94
C LEU A 181 6.04 7.21 -10.91
N GLY A 182 6.80 6.14 -11.16
CA GLY A 182 7.12 5.09 -10.19
C GLY A 182 6.01 4.07 -9.94
N LEU A 183 5.05 3.90 -10.86
CA LEU A 183 3.94 2.98 -10.67
C LEU A 183 4.42 1.52 -10.63
N CYS A 184 5.31 1.13 -11.56
CA CYS A 184 5.81 -0.25 -11.64
C CYS A 184 6.63 -0.62 -10.40
N GLN A 185 7.50 0.31 -9.95
CA GLN A 185 8.26 0.15 -8.71
C GLN A 185 7.34 0.03 -7.49
N CYS A 186 6.32 0.87 -7.38
CA CYS A 186 5.37 0.77 -6.29
C CYS A 186 4.56 -0.53 -6.31
N CYS A 187 4.12 -0.99 -7.48
CA CYS A 187 3.41 -2.27 -7.63
C CYS A 187 4.24 -3.42 -7.05
N SER A 188 5.52 -3.50 -7.43
CA SER A 188 6.44 -4.53 -6.93
C SER A 188 6.63 -4.41 -5.40
N ALA A 189 6.89 -3.21 -4.90
CA ALA A 189 7.10 -2.98 -3.48
C ALA A 189 5.85 -3.25 -2.62
N VAL A 190 4.65 -3.01 -3.14
CA VAL A 190 3.39 -3.27 -2.42
C VAL A 190 3.11 -4.78 -2.31
N VAL A 191 3.51 -5.58 -3.29
CA VAL A 191 3.49 -7.05 -3.17
C VAL A 191 4.41 -7.48 -2.04
N ASP A 192 5.65 -7.00 -2.02
CA ASP A 192 6.61 -7.33 -0.95
C ASP A 192 6.13 -6.89 0.43
N PHE A 193 5.44 -5.75 0.48
CA PHE A 193 4.77 -5.29 1.68
C PHE A 193 3.68 -6.26 2.17
N ALA A 194 2.91 -6.85 1.25
CA ALA A 194 1.82 -7.77 1.57
C ALA A 194 2.30 -9.17 2.00
N LYS A 195 3.45 -9.64 1.50
CA LYS A 195 3.98 -11.02 1.70
C LYS A 195 3.90 -11.52 3.15
N PRO A 196 4.38 -10.79 4.18
CA PRO A 196 4.32 -11.29 5.56
C PRO A 196 2.91 -11.49 6.10
N PHE A 197 1.90 -10.83 5.54
CA PHE A 197 0.50 -11.00 5.92
C PHE A 197 -0.15 -12.17 5.19
N VAL A 198 0.26 -12.43 3.94
CA VAL A 198 -0.11 -13.63 3.19
C VAL A 198 0.42 -14.87 3.90
N ASP A 199 1.70 -14.88 4.26
CA ASP A 199 2.33 -15.96 5.03
C ASP A 199 1.62 -16.26 6.35
N GLN A 200 1.08 -15.22 7.01
CA GLN A 200 0.28 -15.37 8.22
C GLN A 200 -1.04 -16.10 7.95
N VAL A 201 -1.74 -15.74 6.86
CA VAL A 201 -2.97 -16.44 6.47
C VAL A 201 -2.69 -17.89 6.10
N VAL A 202 -1.64 -18.16 5.32
CA VAL A 202 -1.25 -19.52 4.92
C VAL A 202 -0.97 -20.38 6.14
N LYS A 203 -0.16 -19.90 7.09
CA LYS A 203 0.12 -20.62 8.36
C LYS A 203 -1.14 -20.87 9.19
N ASN A 204 -2.07 -19.93 9.18
CA ASN A 204 -3.33 -20.05 9.92
C ASN A 204 -4.37 -20.94 9.23
N MET A 205 -4.21 -21.28 7.94
CA MET A 205 -5.09 -22.26 7.29
C MET A 205 -4.90 -23.67 7.85
N ASP A 206 -3.68 -23.99 8.28
CA ASP A 206 -3.34 -25.29 8.87
C ASP A 206 -3.78 -25.41 10.35
N ALA A 207 -4.02 -24.29 11.02
CA ALA A 207 -4.43 -24.22 12.42
C ALA A 207 -5.91 -23.81 12.52
N SER A 208 -6.79 -24.74 12.93
CA SER A 208 -8.25 -24.65 12.86
C SER A 208 -8.95 -23.58 13.74
N THR A 209 -8.27 -22.53 14.17
CA THR A 209 -8.77 -21.53 15.11
C THR A 209 -8.21 -20.16 14.79
N GLU A 210 -9.03 -19.25 14.25
CA GLU A 210 -9.13 -17.84 14.66
C GLU A 210 -10.06 -17.02 13.73
N SER A 211 -10.81 -16.07 14.31
CA SER A 211 -11.64 -15.09 13.59
C SER A 211 -10.78 -14.08 12.81
N ASP A 212 -9.61 -13.72 13.35
CA ASP A 212 -8.72 -12.70 12.77
C ASP A 212 -8.11 -13.17 11.44
N GLY A 213 -7.76 -14.47 11.32
CA GLY A 213 -7.26 -15.03 10.05
C GLY A 213 -8.27 -14.94 8.90
N LYS A 214 -9.58 -15.05 9.19
CA LYS A 214 -10.63 -14.89 8.17
C LYS A 214 -10.79 -13.43 7.75
N GLU A 215 -10.72 -12.50 8.70
CA GLU A 215 -10.77 -11.06 8.40
C GLU A 215 -9.55 -10.63 7.57
N LEU A 216 -8.34 -11.06 7.94
CA LEU A 216 -7.13 -10.77 7.18
C LEU A 216 -7.21 -11.32 5.75
N LYS A 217 -7.69 -12.55 5.60
CA LYS A 217 -7.94 -13.18 4.30
C LYS A 217 -8.90 -12.34 3.44
N GLN A 218 -9.98 -11.83 4.02
CA GLN A 218 -10.93 -10.96 3.30
C GLN A 218 -10.29 -9.64 2.87
N GLU A 219 -9.47 -9.02 3.70
CA GLU A 219 -8.77 -7.78 3.36
C GLU A 219 -7.72 -8.00 2.24
N LEU A 220 -6.99 -9.13 2.26
CA LEU A 220 -6.08 -9.51 1.18
C LEU A 220 -6.81 -9.81 -0.13
N LEU A 221 -7.98 -10.46 -0.08
CA LEU A 221 -8.83 -10.67 -1.25
C LEU A 221 -9.28 -9.33 -1.85
N LYS A 222 -9.74 -8.39 -1.01
CA LYS A 222 -10.12 -7.04 -1.47
C LYS A 222 -8.94 -6.34 -2.14
N PHE A 223 -7.74 -6.45 -1.57
CA PHE A 223 -6.53 -5.91 -2.18
C PHE A 223 -6.27 -6.52 -3.57
N CYS A 224 -6.32 -7.85 -3.72
CA CYS A 224 -6.13 -8.51 -5.02
C CYS A 224 -7.15 -8.06 -6.06
N LEU A 225 -8.44 -7.97 -5.68
CA LEU A 225 -9.49 -7.48 -6.56
C LEU A 225 -9.23 -6.02 -6.98
N LYS A 226 -8.84 -5.15 -6.04
CA LYS A 226 -8.46 -3.78 -6.35
C LYS A 226 -7.28 -3.73 -7.34
N SER A 227 -6.26 -4.57 -7.16
CA SER A 227 -5.10 -4.68 -8.06
C SER A 227 -5.47 -5.14 -9.48
N PHE A 228 -6.45 -6.04 -9.61
CA PHE A 228 -6.98 -6.43 -10.91
C PHE A 228 -7.73 -5.29 -11.60
N LYS A 229 -8.58 -4.57 -10.87
CA LYS A 229 -9.28 -3.42 -11.42
C LYS A 229 -8.30 -2.30 -11.81
N TYR A 230 -7.27 -2.07 -11.02
CA TYR A 230 -6.22 -1.10 -11.30
C TYR A 230 -4.90 -1.53 -10.63
N PRO A 231 -3.76 -1.50 -11.34
CA PRO A 231 -3.57 -1.03 -12.72
C PRO A 231 -3.85 -2.09 -13.79
N LEU A 232 -4.03 -3.36 -13.41
CA LEU A 232 -3.94 -4.50 -14.33
C LEU A 232 -5.02 -4.54 -15.41
N LEU A 233 -6.23 -4.02 -15.16
CA LEU A 233 -7.28 -3.92 -16.18
C LEU A 233 -6.90 -2.96 -17.31
N ILE A 234 -6.12 -1.92 -17.01
CA ILE A 234 -5.73 -0.88 -17.97
C ILE A 234 -4.40 -1.22 -18.64
N ALA A 235 -3.50 -1.90 -17.94
CA ALA A 235 -2.16 -2.25 -18.41
C ALA A 235 -2.18 -3.10 -19.70
N GLN A 236 -1.30 -2.84 -20.64
CA GLN A 236 -1.05 -3.75 -21.76
C GLN A 236 0.02 -4.75 -21.34
N LEU A 237 -0.30 -6.04 -21.41
CA LEU A 237 0.59 -7.14 -21.02
C LEU A 237 1.00 -7.86 -22.31
N ASP A 238 2.16 -7.51 -22.84
CA ASP A 238 2.68 -8.11 -24.07
C ASP A 238 3.25 -9.51 -23.78
N GLN A 239 2.84 -10.50 -24.55
CA GLN A 239 3.29 -11.90 -24.37
C GLN A 239 4.60 -12.24 -25.07
N LEU A 240 5.01 -11.45 -26.07
CA LEU A 240 5.92 -11.94 -27.10
C LEU A 240 6.83 -10.83 -27.59
N HIS A 241 8.03 -10.76 -27.05
CA HIS A 241 9.24 -10.50 -27.85
C HIS A 241 10.46 -11.05 -27.13
N GLU A 242 11.29 -11.80 -27.86
CA GLU A 242 12.43 -12.61 -27.40
C GLU A 242 13.60 -11.79 -26.79
N ASP A 243 13.50 -10.47 -26.71
CA ASP A 243 14.66 -9.59 -26.51
C ASP A 243 14.66 -8.71 -25.22
N ILE A 244 13.69 -8.80 -24.28
CA ILE A 244 13.64 -7.87 -23.14
C ILE A 244 13.20 -8.53 -21.82
N GLU A 245 13.87 -8.08 -20.74
CA GLU A 245 13.50 -8.09 -19.31
C GLU A 245 12.00 -8.31 -19.01
N GLU A 246 11.70 -9.08 -17.96
CA GLU A 246 10.34 -9.36 -17.50
C GLU A 246 9.51 -8.08 -17.36
N ASP A 247 8.35 -8.01 -18.05
CA ASP A 247 7.39 -6.92 -17.91
C ASP A 247 6.96 -6.77 -16.44
N PRO A 248 7.24 -5.64 -15.77
CA PRO A 248 6.93 -5.43 -14.36
C PRO A 248 5.44 -5.58 -14.03
N LEU A 249 4.54 -5.20 -14.94
CA LEU A 249 3.10 -5.31 -14.71
C LEU A 249 2.61 -6.74 -14.91
N ARG A 250 3.27 -7.52 -15.77
CA ARG A 250 3.05 -8.96 -15.89
C ARG A 250 3.56 -9.71 -14.66
N HIS A 251 4.74 -9.34 -14.15
CA HIS A 251 5.26 -9.86 -12.88
C HIS A 251 4.32 -9.54 -11.72
N PHE A 252 3.87 -8.28 -11.63
CA PHE A 252 2.86 -7.88 -10.64
C PHE A 252 1.56 -8.69 -10.76
N ALA A 253 1.07 -8.94 -11.97
CA ALA A 253 -0.11 -9.79 -12.17
C ALA A 253 0.11 -11.23 -11.66
N ALA A 254 1.29 -11.81 -11.92
CA ALA A 254 1.65 -13.14 -11.45
C ALA A 254 1.73 -13.20 -9.92
N GLU A 255 2.33 -12.21 -9.27
CA GLU A 255 2.40 -12.15 -7.81
C GLU A 255 1.00 -11.98 -7.18
N ILE A 256 0.14 -11.10 -7.71
CA ILE A 256 -1.23 -10.94 -7.21
C ILE A 256 -2.05 -12.23 -7.38
N LEU A 257 -1.88 -12.93 -8.50
CA LEU A 257 -2.47 -14.26 -8.71
C LEU A 257 -1.91 -15.28 -7.73
N GLY A 258 -0.60 -15.26 -7.46
CA GLY A 258 0.06 -16.07 -6.45
C GLY A 258 -0.56 -15.87 -5.07
N ILE A 259 -0.78 -14.62 -4.65
CA ILE A 259 -1.45 -14.30 -3.39
C ILE A 259 -2.86 -14.92 -3.35
N LEU A 260 -3.64 -14.85 -4.43
CA LEU A 260 -4.98 -15.47 -4.48
C LEU A 260 -4.95 -16.99 -4.42
N ILE A 261 -3.93 -17.63 -5.00
CA ILE A 261 -3.71 -19.06 -4.91
C ILE A 261 -3.35 -19.44 -3.47
N ASP A 262 -2.42 -18.72 -2.86
CA ASP A 262 -1.92 -18.96 -1.51
C ASP A 262 -3.03 -18.83 -0.46
N ILE A 263 -3.90 -17.83 -0.60
CA ILE A 263 -5.08 -17.69 0.28
C ILE A 263 -6.26 -18.59 -0.14
N GLY A 264 -6.11 -19.41 -1.18
CA GLY A 264 -7.12 -20.38 -1.64
C GLY A 264 -8.41 -19.76 -2.21
N GLU A 265 -8.36 -18.52 -2.72
CA GLU A 265 -9.53 -17.80 -3.24
C GLU A 265 -9.61 -17.74 -4.76
N LEU A 266 -8.61 -18.22 -5.50
CA LEU A 266 -8.61 -18.17 -6.98
C LEU A 266 -9.85 -18.85 -7.59
N ILE A 267 -10.11 -20.12 -7.24
CA ILE A 267 -11.22 -20.90 -7.80
C ILE A 267 -12.59 -20.38 -7.31
N PRO A 268 -12.82 -20.16 -6.00
CA PRO A 268 -14.07 -19.55 -5.53
C PRO A 268 -14.40 -18.22 -6.21
N THR A 269 -13.40 -17.35 -6.34
CA THR A 269 -13.56 -16.02 -6.95
C THR A 269 -13.96 -16.13 -8.43
N MET A 270 -13.31 -17.02 -9.19
CA MET A 270 -13.57 -17.22 -10.61
C MET A 270 -14.96 -17.79 -10.93
N PHE A 271 -15.49 -18.67 -10.07
CA PHE A 271 -16.78 -19.32 -10.31
C PHE A 271 -17.96 -18.75 -9.51
N SER A 272 -17.72 -17.70 -8.71
CA SER A 272 -18.75 -17.04 -7.88
C SER A 272 -19.98 -16.56 -8.68
N TYR A 273 -19.82 -16.19 -9.96
CA TYR A 273 -20.92 -15.68 -10.78
C TYR A 273 -21.93 -16.76 -11.24
N ARG A 274 -21.60 -18.05 -11.17
CA ARG A 274 -22.51 -19.12 -11.64
C ARG A 274 -23.41 -19.69 -10.54
N GLY A 275 -23.03 -19.51 -9.27
CA GLY A 275 -23.76 -20.05 -8.11
C GLY A 275 -24.97 -19.21 -7.65
N SER A 276 -25.08 -17.95 -8.10
CA SER A 276 -26.12 -17.02 -7.63
C SER A 276 -27.51 -17.24 -8.28
N ARG A 277 -28.01 -18.47 -8.23
CA ARG A 277 -29.46 -18.74 -8.18
C ARG A 277 -29.92 -19.28 -6.82
N SER A 278 -29.02 -19.62 -5.91
CA SER A 278 -29.41 -20.07 -4.56
C SER A 278 -28.21 -20.06 -3.61
N GLN A 279 -28.05 -18.99 -2.82
CA GLN A 279 -27.67 -19.08 -1.41
C GLN A 279 -27.63 -17.68 -0.80
N ASN A 280 -28.34 -17.54 0.32
CA ASN A 280 -28.46 -16.35 1.13
C ASN A 280 -27.07 -15.89 1.62
N TRP A 281 -26.68 -14.68 1.22
CA TRP A 281 -25.70 -13.90 1.96
C TRP A 281 -26.49 -13.04 2.95
N ASP A 282 -26.78 -13.60 4.13
CA ASP A 282 -27.40 -12.89 5.27
C ASP A 282 -26.40 -11.90 5.92
N ASN A 283 -25.72 -11.09 5.11
CA ASN A 283 -25.01 -9.89 5.58
C ASN A 283 -25.31 -8.77 4.58
N GLN A 284 -26.43 -8.10 4.82
CA GLN A 284 -27.10 -7.16 3.93
C GLN A 284 -26.46 -5.74 3.90
N ASP A 285 -25.29 -5.55 4.52
CA ASP A 285 -24.77 -4.20 4.80
C ASP A 285 -23.63 -3.68 3.89
N PHE A 286 -23.21 -4.40 2.83
CA PHE A 286 -22.04 -3.99 2.00
C PHE A 286 -22.26 -3.96 0.47
N LEU A 287 -23.49 -4.13 -0.03
CA LEU A 287 -23.68 -4.89 -1.29
C LEU A 287 -24.08 -4.15 -2.58
N ASN A 288 -23.84 -2.84 -2.75
CA ASN A 288 -24.21 -2.15 -4.01
C ASN A 288 -23.07 -1.48 -4.82
N GLU A 289 -22.05 -0.88 -4.23
CA GLU A 289 -20.90 -0.34 -5.01
C GLU A 289 -19.83 -1.41 -5.32
N ASP A 290 -19.60 -2.35 -4.39
CA ASP A 290 -18.62 -3.44 -4.56
C ASP A 290 -19.02 -4.49 -5.62
N ARG A 291 -20.29 -4.51 -6.05
CA ARG A 291 -20.80 -5.48 -7.03
C ARG A 291 -20.38 -5.16 -8.48
N LYS A 292 -20.18 -3.87 -8.82
CA LYS A 292 -19.61 -3.47 -10.11
C LYS A 292 -18.08 -3.53 -10.09
N HIS A 293 -17.47 -3.15 -8.97
CA HIS A 293 -16.01 -3.22 -8.78
C HIS A 293 -15.48 -4.67 -8.80
N SER A 294 -16.26 -5.62 -8.31
CA SER A 294 -15.96 -7.05 -8.47
C SER A 294 -16.07 -7.52 -9.93
N ALA A 295 -17.04 -7.06 -10.72
CA ALA A 295 -17.20 -7.52 -12.10
C ALA A 295 -16.01 -7.16 -13.02
N ASP A 296 -15.48 -5.94 -12.89
CA ASP A 296 -14.29 -5.49 -13.62
C ASP A 296 -13.05 -6.29 -13.22
N SER A 297 -12.87 -6.50 -11.91
CA SER A 297 -11.76 -7.27 -11.34
C SER A 297 -11.78 -8.72 -11.83
N LEU A 298 -12.97 -9.33 -11.87
CA LEU A 298 -13.18 -10.69 -12.36
C LEU A 298 -12.96 -10.81 -13.86
N ALA A 299 -13.37 -9.80 -14.64
CA ALA A 299 -13.10 -9.78 -16.08
C ALA A 299 -11.60 -9.67 -16.37
N CYS A 300 -10.87 -8.86 -15.59
CA CYS A 300 -9.41 -8.81 -15.64
C CYS A 300 -8.80 -10.15 -15.24
N LEU A 301 -9.23 -10.75 -14.12
CA LEU A 301 -8.74 -12.06 -13.67
C LEU A 301 -8.94 -13.15 -14.73
N SER A 302 -10.12 -13.19 -15.36
CA SER A 302 -10.42 -14.10 -16.47
C SER A 302 -9.46 -13.92 -17.64
N TYR A 303 -9.21 -12.68 -18.05
CA TYR A 303 -8.22 -12.37 -19.08
C TYR A 303 -6.81 -12.83 -18.68
N LEU A 304 -6.39 -12.57 -17.44
CA LEU A 304 -5.05 -12.95 -16.96
C LEU A 304 -4.85 -14.47 -16.94
N VAL A 305 -5.84 -15.22 -16.46
CA VAL A 305 -5.76 -16.68 -16.36
C VAL A 305 -5.82 -17.34 -17.73
N PHE A 306 -6.82 -16.99 -18.54
CA PHE A 306 -7.10 -17.74 -19.77
C PHE A 306 -6.35 -17.21 -20.99
N VAL A 307 -6.26 -15.90 -21.16
CA VAL A 307 -5.58 -15.29 -22.30
C VAL A 307 -4.09 -15.13 -22.00
N GLN A 308 -3.75 -14.65 -20.80
CA GLN A 308 -2.36 -14.45 -20.39
C GLN A 308 -1.66 -15.71 -19.85
N CYS A 309 -2.42 -16.79 -19.67
CA CYS A 309 -1.95 -18.08 -19.16
C CYS A 309 -1.22 -17.98 -17.82
N ILE A 310 -1.50 -16.97 -17.00
CA ILE A 310 -0.88 -16.79 -15.70
C ILE A 310 -1.64 -17.63 -14.67
N GLY A 311 -0.99 -18.61 -14.06
CA GLY A 311 -1.61 -19.52 -13.08
C GLY A 311 -2.58 -20.53 -13.69
N ILE A 312 -2.51 -20.79 -15.00
CA ILE A 312 -3.37 -21.75 -15.70
C ILE A 312 -3.18 -23.19 -15.19
N ASP A 313 -1.98 -23.52 -14.69
CA ASP A 313 -1.64 -24.84 -14.16
C ASP A 313 -2.46 -25.22 -12.92
N CYS A 314 -3.04 -24.23 -12.23
CA CYS A 314 -3.93 -24.44 -11.09
C CYS A 314 -5.36 -24.84 -11.52
N PHE A 315 -5.71 -24.73 -12.81
CA PHE A 315 -7.03 -25.06 -13.30
C PHE A 315 -7.12 -26.51 -13.80
N PRO A 316 -8.19 -27.24 -13.46
CA PRO A 316 -8.37 -28.59 -13.96
C PRO A 316 -8.58 -28.57 -15.48
N MET A 317 -7.81 -29.39 -16.21
CA MET A 317 -7.83 -29.54 -17.68
C MET A 317 -9.14 -30.10 -18.27
N VAL A 318 -10.23 -30.16 -17.50
CA VAL A 318 -11.47 -30.86 -17.85
C VAL A 318 -12.49 -29.93 -18.53
N PHE A 319 -12.19 -28.64 -18.69
CA PHE A 319 -13.15 -27.68 -19.25
C PHE A 319 -13.17 -27.69 -20.78
N SER A 320 -14.33 -28.01 -21.35
CA SER A 320 -14.60 -27.83 -22.78
C SER A 320 -14.47 -26.34 -23.17
N PRO A 321 -13.92 -26.00 -24.35
CA PRO A 321 -13.87 -24.63 -24.85
C PRO A 321 -15.23 -23.93 -24.83
N SER A 322 -16.31 -24.65 -25.17
CA SER A 322 -17.67 -24.11 -25.12
C SER A 322 -18.12 -23.77 -23.70
N TYR A 323 -17.67 -24.54 -22.70
CA TYR A 323 -17.95 -24.25 -21.30
C TYR A 323 -17.19 -23.01 -20.83
N LEU A 324 -15.89 -22.90 -21.18
CA LEU A 324 -15.08 -21.72 -20.85
C LEU A 324 -15.63 -20.46 -21.52
N LEU A 325 -16.04 -20.54 -22.78
CA LEU A 325 -16.69 -19.42 -23.47
C LEU A 325 -17.95 -18.98 -22.71
N GLN A 326 -18.86 -19.91 -22.39
CA GLN A 326 -20.09 -19.59 -21.66
C GLN A 326 -19.83 -18.95 -20.29
N CYS A 327 -18.81 -19.42 -19.56
CA CYS A 327 -18.41 -18.83 -18.29
C CYS A 327 -17.86 -17.41 -18.44
N ASN A 328 -17.13 -17.13 -19.52
CA ASN A 328 -16.46 -15.85 -19.72
C ASN A 328 -17.25 -14.83 -20.56
N MET A 329 -18.37 -15.22 -21.20
CA MET A 329 -19.18 -14.32 -22.03
C MET A 329 -19.59 -13.04 -21.30
N THR A 330 -19.99 -13.12 -20.03
CA THR A 330 -20.37 -11.94 -19.24
C THR A 330 -19.18 -11.00 -19.00
N HIS A 331 -17.98 -11.55 -18.82
CA HIS A 331 -16.75 -10.76 -18.68
C HIS A 331 -16.36 -10.10 -20.01
N ILE A 332 -16.45 -10.83 -21.11
CA ILE A 332 -16.18 -10.31 -22.46
C ILE A 332 -17.15 -9.16 -22.79
N GLU A 333 -18.45 -9.35 -22.54
CA GLU A 333 -19.45 -8.30 -22.76
C GLU A 333 -19.16 -7.05 -21.93
N LEU A 334 -18.72 -7.22 -20.67
CA LEU A 334 -18.34 -6.11 -19.81
C LEU A 334 -17.14 -5.34 -20.37
N LEU A 335 -16.10 -6.03 -20.82
CA LEU A 335 -14.92 -5.42 -21.42
C LEU A 335 -15.24 -4.69 -22.73
N LEU A 336 -16.13 -5.25 -23.56
CA LEU A 336 -16.53 -4.66 -24.85
C LEU A 336 -17.47 -3.45 -24.70
N LYS A 337 -18.10 -3.27 -23.53
CA LYS A 337 -18.93 -2.10 -23.21
C LYS A 337 -18.12 -0.88 -22.76
N ARG A 338 -16.84 -1.05 -22.52
CA ARG A 338 -15.93 0.01 -22.05
C ARG A 338 -15.53 0.94 -23.19
N THR A 339 -15.06 2.12 -22.84
CA THR A 339 -14.64 3.14 -23.82
C THR A 339 -13.12 3.23 -23.93
N GLU A 340 -12.42 2.72 -22.93
CA GLU A 340 -10.97 2.69 -22.85
C GLU A 340 -10.39 1.68 -23.86
N GLU A 341 -9.51 2.15 -24.75
CA GLU A 341 -8.94 1.33 -25.84
C GLU A 341 -8.22 0.07 -25.33
N SER A 342 -7.46 0.20 -24.24
CA SER A 342 -6.74 -0.94 -23.65
C SER A 342 -7.70 -2.02 -23.14
N VAL A 343 -8.83 -1.62 -22.57
CA VAL A 343 -9.84 -2.53 -22.03
C VAL A 343 -10.65 -3.18 -23.15
N LEU A 344 -11.01 -2.41 -24.18
CA LEU A 344 -11.67 -2.92 -25.38
C LEU A 344 -10.82 -3.97 -26.09
N THR A 345 -9.51 -3.72 -26.23
CA THR A 345 -8.57 -4.65 -26.83
C THR A 345 -8.54 -5.98 -26.09
N LYS A 346 -8.51 -5.95 -24.74
CA LYS A 346 -8.61 -7.17 -23.92
C LYS A 346 -9.91 -7.93 -24.14
N GLY A 347 -11.03 -7.22 -24.28
CA GLY A 347 -12.32 -7.81 -24.59
C GLY A 347 -12.32 -8.53 -25.95
N LEU A 348 -11.76 -7.90 -26.98
CA LEU A 348 -11.65 -8.48 -28.32
C LEU A 348 -10.72 -9.70 -28.36
N VAL A 349 -9.55 -9.62 -27.72
CA VAL A 349 -8.62 -10.75 -27.64
C VAL A 349 -9.24 -11.91 -26.87
N SER A 350 -9.91 -11.63 -25.75
CA SER A 350 -10.63 -12.68 -24.99
C SER A 350 -11.70 -13.36 -25.83
N PHE A 351 -12.48 -12.58 -26.60
CA PHE A 351 -13.50 -13.14 -27.48
C PHE A 351 -12.91 -14.04 -28.58
N LEU A 352 -11.78 -13.63 -29.17
CA LEU A 352 -11.08 -14.42 -30.19
C LEU A 352 -10.46 -15.68 -29.61
N PHE A 353 -9.95 -15.65 -28.37
CA PHE A 353 -9.32 -16.79 -27.72
C PHE A 353 -10.30 -17.94 -27.45
N PHE A 354 -11.54 -17.62 -27.03
CA PHE A 354 -12.55 -18.63 -26.69
C PHE A 354 -13.42 -19.10 -27.87
N LYS A 355 -13.26 -18.51 -29.06
CA LYS A 355 -13.96 -18.89 -30.29
C LYS A 355 -13.14 -19.91 -31.07
#